data_AF-A0A502WLF7-F1
#
_entry.id   AF-A0A502WLF7-F1
#
_cell.length_a   1.000
_cell.length_b   1.000
_cell.length_c   1.000
_cell.angle_alpha   90.00
_cell.angle_beta   90.00
_cell.angle_gamma   90.00
#
_symmetry.space_group_name_H-M   'P 1'
#
loop_
_entity.id
_entity.type
_entity.pdbx_description
1 polymer ?
#
loop_
_entity_poly.entity_id
_entity_poly.type
_entity_poly.pdbx_seq_one_letter_code
_entity_poly.pdbx_strand_id
1 'polypeptide(L)'
;MRYRTLDPKLIIETAERLETRVAERFPDAGLRGVAAELVSLSRDLAQGAKALEAPIWWLRGLIVAAVVAGALMFIFVGTVLPFDRISKPGDAVQSVQGIEASLNMFILAIVGFLALIRSEERIKRKQVFRQLHGLRSLIHVIDMHQLTKDPAALSADFKPTSHSPARITNAADLARYLDYCSEMLSITGKIAALFAQSVNDDVVIDGVNDIENLASNLSRKIWQKITLIDGRPVQQSAPAPGPASQAAPLPPRAPRR
;
A
#
# COMPACT_ATOMS: atom_id res chain seq x y z
N MET A 1 8.86 -2.78 -23.83
CA MET A 1 7.98 -3.10 -22.67
C MET A 1 8.32 -2.31 -21.39
N ARG A 2 9.46 -1.61 -21.29
CA ARG A 2 9.92 -0.91 -20.07
C ARG A 2 8.97 0.13 -19.45
N TYR A 3 7.98 0.62 -20.19
CA TYR A 3 6.99 1.62 -19.74
C TYR A 3 5.57 1.05 -19.59
N ARG A 4 5.40 -0.27 -19.61
CA ARG A 4 4.07 -0.93 -19.49
C ARG A 4 3.90 -1.74 -18.20
N THR A 5 4.96 -1.90 -17.42
CA THR A 5 4.95 -2.64 -16.16
C THR A 5 5.69 -1.84 -15.10
N LEU A 6 5.22 -1.94 -13.86
CA LEU A 6 5.91 -1.42 -12.69
C LEU A 6 7.12 -2.32 -12.40
N ASP A 7 8.28 -1.68 -12.18
CA ASP A 7 9.49 -2.34 -11.73
C ASP A 7 9.63 -2.16 -10.21
N PRO A 8 9.50 -3.24 -9.42
CA PRO A 8 9.62 -3.17 -7.97
C PRO A 8 10.97 -2.60 -7.51
N LYS A 9 12.05 -2.84 -8.27
CA LYS A 9 13.40 -2.36 -7.91
C LYS A 9 13.48 -0.84 -7.95
N LEU A 10 12.90 -0.23 -8.99
CA LEU A 10 12.88 1.23 -9.14
C LEU A 10 12.04 1.90 -8.06
N ILE A 11 10.95 1.26 -7.63
CA ILE A 11 10.11 1.77 -6.53
C ILE A 11 10.90 1.75 -5.21
N ILE A 12 11.59 0.63 -4.92
CA ILE A 12 12.41 0.50 -3.71
C ILE A 12 13.58 1.51 -3.72
N GLU A 13 14.29 1.64 -4.85
CA GLU A 13 15.37 2.62 -4.99
C GLU A 13 14.88 4.06 -4.79
N THR A 14 13.66 4.37 -5.24
CA THR A 14 13.03 5.67 -5.00
C THR A 14 12.72 5.89 -3.52
N ALA A 15 12.25 4.85 -2.81
CA ALA A 15 12.01 4.91 -1.37
C ALA A 15 13.31 5.11 -0.57
N GLU A 16 14.39 4.41 -0.95
CA GLU A 16 15.71 4.53 -0.32
C GLU A 16 16.29 5.94 -0.48
N ARG A 17 16.19 6.50 -1.70
CA ARG A 17 16.60 7.90 -1.96
C ARG A 17 15.77 8.90 -1.16
N LEU A 18 14.47 8.63 -0.98
CA LEU A 18 13.63 9.48 -0.15
C LEU A 18 14.04 9.41 1.32
N GLU A 19 14.29 8.21 1.87
CA GLU A 19 14.77 8.06 3.26
C GLU A 19 16.09 8.79 3.48
N THR A 20 17.04 8.68 2.54
CA THR A 20 18.32 9.39 2.64
C THR A 20 18.13 10.90 2.71
N ARG A 21 17.30 11.48 1.83
CA ARG A 21 17.01 12.94 1.84
C ARG A 21 16.29 13.37 3.13
N VAL A 22 15.39 12.54 3.65
CA VAL A 22 14.71 12.79 4.93
C VAL A 22 15.73 12.77 6.08
N ALA A 23 16.65 11.80 6.09
CA ALA A 23 17.68 11.67 7.10
C ALA A 23 18.67 12.84 7.10
N GLU A 24 19.07 13.34 5.92
CA GLU A 24 19.95 14.50 5.77
C GLU A 24 19.29 15.79 6.27
N ARG A 25 18.00 15.99 5.99
CA ARG A 25 17.28 17.23 6.32
C ARG A 25 16.69 17.24 7.73
N PHE A 26 16.19 16.10 8.19
CA PHE A 26 15.44 15.95 9.45
C PHE A 26 15.94 14.73 10.26
N PRO A 27 17.22 14.71 10.68
CA PRO A 27 17.85 13.53 11.28
C PRO A 27 17.18 13.03 12.56
N ASP A 28 16.70 13.96 13.40
CA ASP A 28 16.08 13.69 14.70
C ASP A 28 14.55 13.62 14.65
N ALA A 29 13.94 13.80 13.46
CA ALA A 29 12.49 13.76 13.33
C ALA A 29 11.99 12.32 13.21
N GLY A 30 10.83 12.03 13.83
CA GLY A 30 10.13 10.75 13.67
C GLY A 30 9.82 10.38 12.21
N LEU A 31 9.82 11.38 11.31
CA LEU A 31 9.66 11.18 9.87
C LEU A 31 10.69 10.22 9.27
N ARG A 32 11.95 10.26 9.75
CA ARG A 32 13.00 9.34 9.28
C ARG A 32 12.63 7.89 9.59
N GLY A 33 12.11 7.63 10.79
CA GLY A 33 11.64 6.30 11.17
C GLY A 33 10.53 5.79 10.25
N VAL A 34 9.59 6.66 9.88
CA VAL A 34 8.52 6.31 8.93
C VAL A 34 9.06 6.04 7.53
N ALA A 35 10.03 6.82 7.06
CA ALA A 35 10.66 6.59 5.76
C ALA A 35 11.47 5.29 5.72
N ALA A 36 12.18 4.95 6.81
CA ALA A 36 12.87 3.67 6.95
C ALA A 36 11.88 2.49 6.96
N GLU A 37 10.77 2.61 7.69
CA GLU A 37 9.71 1.61 7.71
C GLU A 37 9.09 1.43 6.31
N LEU A 38 8.87 2.52 5.57
CA LEU A 38 8.43 2.46 4.18
C LEU A 38 9.41 1.65 3.32
N VAL A 39 10.72 1.86 3.44
CA VAL A 39 11.74 1.09 2.68
C VAL A 39 11.67 -0.39 3.04
N SER A 40 11.62 -0.73 4.33
CA SER A 40 11.52 -2.12 4.78
C SER A 40 10.26 -2.79 4.23
N LEU A 41 9.10 -2.16 4.46
CA LEU A 41 7.81 -2.65 4.01
C LEU A 41 7.75 -2.75 2.47
N SER A 42 8.37 -1.83 1.74
CA SER A 42 8.45 -1.89 0.27
C SER A 42 9.15 -3.16 -0.21
N ARG A 43 10.24 -3.56 0.45
CA ARG A 43 11.00 -4.77 0.10
C ARG A 43 10.17 -6.02 0.37
N ASP A 44 9.54 -6.09 1.54
CA ASP A 44 8.71 -7.25 1.94
C ASP A 44 7.49 -7.40 1.04
N LEU A 45 6.81 -6.29 0.72
CA LEU A 45 5.64 -6.28 -0.14
C LEU A 45 5.98 -6.59 -1.60
N ALA A 46 7.09 -6.08 -2.12
CA ALA A 46 7.55 -6.40 -3.46
C ALA A 46 7.86 -7.90 -3.62
N GLN A 47 8.50 -8.52 -2.61
CA GLN A 47 8.71 -9.96 -2.58
C GLN A 47 7.39 -10.72 -2.50
N GLY A 48 6.47 -10.27 -1.64
CA GLY A 48 5.13 -10.83 -1.51
C GLY A 48 4.33 -10.78 -2.82
N ALA A 49 4.37 -9.65 -3.52
CA ALA A 49 3.74 -9.48 -4.84
C ALA A 49 4.30 -10.47 -5.86
N LYS A 50 5.63 -10.55 -5.97
CA LYS A 50 6.30 -11.51 -6.88
C LYS A 50 5.96 -12.97 -6.55
N ALA A 51 5.84 -13.32 -5.28
CA ALA A 51 5.48 -14.68 -4.87
C ALA A 51 4.04 -15.08 -5.30
N LEU A 52 3.15 -14.10 -5.49
CA LEU A 52 1.77 -14.33 -5.93
C LEU A 52 1.64 -14.64 -7.42
N GLU A 53 2.65 -14.31 -8.23
CA GLU A 53 2.66 -14.64 -9.67
C GLU A 53 2.71 -16.16 -9.89
N ALA A 54 3.35 -16.90 -8.99
CA ALA A 54 3.49 -18.35 -9.10
C ALA A 54 2.17 -19.09 -8.85
N PRO A 55 1.91 -20.21 -9.56
CA PRO A 55 0.75 -21.06 -9.28
C PRO A 55 0.91 -21.80 -7.95
N ILE A 56 -0.21 -22.05 -7.28
CA ILE A 56 -0.23 -22.82 -6.03
C ILE A 56 -0.11 -24.32 -6.32
N TRP A 57 1.11 -24.86 -6.27
CA TRP A 57 1.41 -26.25 -6.67
C TRP A 57 0.64 -27.33 -5.92
N TRP A 58 0.38 -27.17 -4.62
CA TRP A 58 -0.42 -28.17 -3.88
C TRP A 58 -1.86 -28.24 -4.39
N LEU A 59 -2.42 -27.10 -4.83
CA LEU A 59 -3.76 -27.04 -5.42
C LEU A 59 -3.77 -27.70 -6.80
N ARG A 60 -2.71 -27.50 -7.59
CA ARG A 60 -2.51 -28.22 -8.86
C ARG A 60 -2.46 -29.73 -8.65
N GLY A 61 -1.76 -30.19 -7.59
CA GLY A 61 -1.75 -31.59 -7.18
C GLY A 61 -3.15 -32.12 -6.82
N LEU A 62 -3.94 -31.33 -6.10
CA LEU A 62 -5.33 -31.68 -5.74
C LEU A 62 -6.22 -31.78 -7.00
N ILE A 63 -6.08 -30.86 -7.95
CA ILE A 63 -6.81 -30.92 -9.24
C ILE A 63 -6.46 -32.22 -9.98
N VAL A 64 -5.17 -32.54 -10.11
CA VAL A 64 -4.71 -33.77 -10.79
C VAL A 64 -5.24 -35.01 -10.05
N ALA A 65 -5.15 -35.04 -8.72
CA ALA A 65 -5.65 -36.14 -7.91
C ALA A 65 -7.17 -36.34 -8.08
N ALA A 66 -7.95 -35.26 -8.13
CA ALA A 66 -9.39 -35.32 -8.35
C ALA A 66 -9.72 -35.88 -9.75
N VAL A 67 -8.98 -35.48 -10.79
CA VAL A 67 -9.15 -35.99 -12.16
C VAL A 67 -8.79 -37.48 -12.24
N VAL A 68 -7.66 -37.88 -11.65
CA VAL A 68 -7.21 -39.29 -11.62
C VAL A 68 -8.21 -40.15 -10.85
N ALA A 69 -8.69 -39.70 -9.70
CA ALA A 69 -9.71 -40.40 -8.92
C ALA A 69 -11.01 -40.59 -9.72
N GLY A 70 -11.46 -39.55 -10.43
CA GLY A 70 -12.62 -39.63 -11.32
C GLY A 70 -12.43 -40.63 -12.46
N ALA A 71 -11.26 -40.63 -13.10
CA ALA A 71 -10.93 -41.58 -14.17
C ALA A 71 -10.87 -43.02 -13.68
N LEU A 72 -10.23 -43.27 -12.53
CA LEU A 72 -10.18 -44.60 -11.90
C LEU A 72 -11.57 -45.09 -11.52
N MET A 73 -12.42 -44.22 -10.97
CA MET A 73 -13.80 -44.55 -10.65
C MET A 73 -14.60 -44.94 -11.91
N PHE A 74 -14.41 -44.22 -13.01
CA PHE A 74 -15.06 -44.54 -14.28
C PHE A 74 -14.63 -45.91 -14.83
N ILE A 75 -13.32 -46.20 -14.81
CA ILE A 75 -12.78 -47.51 -15.22
C ILE A 75 -13.35 -48.63 -14.33
N PHE A 76 -13.33 -48.43 -13.01
CA PHE A 76 -13.84 -49.40 -12.05
C PHE A 76 -15.32 -49.75 -12.31
N VAL A 77 -16.16 -48.73 -12.47
CA VAL A 77 -17.59 -48.93 -12.80
C VAL A 77 -17.76 -49.70 -14.12
N GLY A 78 -16.96 -49.37 -15.14
CA GLY A 78 -16.96 -50.10 -16.41
C GLY A 78 -16.54 -51.57 -16.32
N THR A 79 -15.72 -51.94 -15.33
CA THR A 79 -15.32 -53.34 -15.09
C THR A 79 -16.29 -54.15 -14.24
N VAL A 80 -17.04 -53.50 -13.34
CA VAL A 80 -17.91 -54.17 -12.35
C VAL A 80 -19.34 -54.33 -12.82
N LEU A 81 -19.82 -53.52 -13.77
CA LEU A 81 -21.17 -53.62 -14.33
C LEU A 81 -21.23 -54.69 -15.43
N PRO A 82 -21.87 -55.86 -15.20
CA PRO A 82 -22.12 -56.81 -16.28
C PRO A 82 -23.21 -56.25 -17.19
N PHE A 83 -22.89 -56.04 -18.47
CA PHE A 83 -23.83 -55.56 -19.50
C PHE A 83 -24.97 -56.56 -19.84
N ASP A 84 -24.95 -57.77 -19.26
CA ASP A 84 -25.82 -58.90 -19.61
C ASP A 84 -27.18 -58.96 -18.88
N ARG A 85 -27.64 -57.89 -18.22
CA ARG A 85 -28.90 -57.92 -17.41
C ARG A 85 -29.95 -56.86 -17.73
N ILE A 86 -29.94 -56.26 -18.92
CA ILE A 86 -30.84 -55.16 -19.33
C ILE A 86 -32.21 -55.66 -19.85
N SER A 87 -32.82 -56.69 -19.27
CA SER A 87 -34.07 -57.24 -19.82
C SER A 87 -35.07 -57.76 -18.78
N LYS A 88 -35.10 -57.19 -17.56
CA LYS A 88 -36.09 -57.63 -16.55
C LYS A 88 -37.16 -56.56 -16.29
N PRO A 89 -38.44 -56.94 -16.07
CA PRO A 89 -39.58 -56.01 -16.12
C PRO A 89 -39.69 -54.99 -14.96
N GLY A 90 -38.70 -54.90 -14.06
CA GLY A 90 -38.59 -53.86 -13.03
C GLY A 90 -37.68 -52.68 -13.40
N ASP A 91 -37.15 -52.68 -14.63
CA ASP A 91 -36.03 -51.84 -15.09
C ASP A 91 -36.32 -50.34 -15.15
N ALA A 92 -37.58 -49.91 -15.34
CA ALA A 92 -37.87 -48.49 -15.61
C ALA A 92 -37.55 -47.57 -14.42
N VAL A 93 -37.98 -47.94 -13.21
CA VAL A 93 -37.73 -47.16 -11.99
C VAL A 93 -36.24 -47.18 -11.62
N GLN A 94 -35.59 -48.34 -11.76
CA GLN A 94 -34.18 -48.51 -11.45
C GLN A 94 -33.26 -47.77 -12.45
N SER A 95 -33.66 -47.71 -13.73
CA SER A 95 -32.96 -46.92 -14.75
C SER A 95 -33.08 -45.41 -14.48
N VAL A 96 -34.28 -44.93 -14.12
CA VAL A 96 -34.49 -43.51 -13.75
C VAL A 96 -33.65 -43.15 -12.52
N GLN A 97 -33.61 -44.01 -11.50
CA GLN A 97 -32.81 -43.78 -10.29
C GLN A 97 -31.30 -43.77 -10.59
N GLY A 98 -30.82 -44.64 -11.49
CA GLY A 98 -29.42 -44.65 -11.95
C GLY A 98 -29.05 -43.38 -12.73
N ILE A 99 -29.95 -42.90 -13.58
CA ILE A 99 -29.79 -41.64 -14.31
C ILE A 99 -29.76 -40.46 -13.34
N GLU A 100 -30.69 -40.39 -12.40
CA GLU A 100 -30.75 -39.34 -11.38
C GLU A 100 -29.48 -39.28 -10.52
N ALA A 101 -29.00 -40.44 -10.04
CA ALA A 101 -27.76 -40.53 -9.28
C ALA A 101 -26.54 -40.08 -10.10
N SER A 102 -26.48 -40.47 -11.37
CA SER A 102 -25.40 -40.09 -12.28
C SER A 102 -25.40 -38.58 -12.57
N LEU A 103 -26.58 -37.99 -12.79
CA LEU A 103 -26.73 -36.55 -12.98
C LEU A 103 -26.31 -35.78 -11.72
N ASN A 104 -26.74 -36.19 -10.53
CA ASN A 104 -26.33 -35.55 -9.28
C ASN A 104 -24.81 -35.62 -9.07
N MET A 105 -24.20 -36.78 -9.30
CA MET A 105 -22.75 -36.94 -9.18
C MET A 105 -22.00 -36.08 -10.21
N PHE A 106 -22.49 -35.99 -11.44
CA PHE A 106 -21.91 -35.15 -12.48
C PHE A 106 -21.98 -33.66 -12.13
N ILE A 107 -23.13 -33.18 -11.64
CA ILE A 107 -23.31 -31.80 -11.19
C ILE A 107 -22.36 -31.49 -10.03
N LEU A 108 -22.28 -32.36 -9.02
CA LEU A 108 -21.38 -32.18 -7.88
C LEU A 108 -19.91 -32.19 -8.30
N ALA A 109 -19.53 -33.04 -9.25
CA ALA A 109 -18.17 -33.07 -9.79
C ALA A 109 -17.81 -31.76 -10.50
N ILE A 110 -18.70 -31.22 -11.33
CA ILE A 110 -18.51 -29.92 -11.99
C ILE A 110 -18.38 -28.80 -10.95
N VAL A 111 -19.30 -28.74 -9.98
CA VAL A 111 -19.29 -27.70 -8.95
C VAL A 111 -18.01 -27.79 -8.12
N GLY A 112 -17.59 -28.99 -7.71
CA GLY A 112 -16.35 -29.22 -6.97
C GLY A 112 -15.12 -28.81 -7.78
N PHE A 113 -15.08 -29.14 -9.07
CA PHE A 113 -13.98 -28.78 -9.96
C PHE A 113 -13.89 -27.25 -10.18
N LEU A 114 -15.02 -26.58 -10.42
CA LEU A 114 -15.07 -25.12 -10.53
C LEU A 114 -14.70 -24.43 -9.21
N ALA A 115 -15.15 -24.96 -8.07
CA ALA A 115 -14.77 -24.46 -6.75
C ALA A 115 -13.26 -24.61 -6.52
N LEU A 116 -12.65 -25.71 -6.97
CA LEU A 116 -11.23 -25.97 -6.83
C LEU A 116 -10.39 -25.00 -7.67
N ILE A 117 -10.79 -24.75 -8.93
CA ILE A 117 -10.13 -23.76 -9.79
C ILE A 117 -10.21 -22.37 -9.18
N ARG A 118 -11.40 -21.95 -8.71
CA ARG A 118 -11.59 -20.64 -8.07
C ARG A 118 -10.91 -20.50 -6.71
N SER A 119 -10.55 -21.60 -6.05
CA SER A 119 -9.92 -21.55 -4.73
C SER A 119 -8.55 -20.88 -4.78
N GLU A 120 -7.82 -20.97 -5.89
CA GLU A 120 -6.53 -20.28 -6.07
C GLU A 120 -6.69 -18.77 -5.90
N GLU A 121 -7.67 -18.18 -6.60
CA GLU A 121 -8.00 -16.76 -6.54
C GLU A 121 -8.37 -16.35 -5.12
N ARG A 122 -9.20 -17.15 -4.43
CA ARG A 122 -9.61 -16.86 -3.03
C ARG A 122 -8.42 -16.83 -2.07
N ILE A 123 -7.48 -17.77 -2.23
CA ILE A 123 -6.29 -17.88 -1.38
C ILE A 123 -5.36 -16.68 -1.64
N LYS A 124 -5.03 -16.41 -2.90
CA LYS A 124 -4.17 -15.28 -3.29
C LYS A 124 -4.78 -13.96 -2.84
N ARG A 125 -6.07 -13.77 -3.05
CA ARG A 125 -6.81 -12.58 -2.59
C ARG A 125 -6.67 -12.37 -1.08
N LYS A 126 -6.88 -13.41 -0.27
CA LYS A 126 -6.73 -13.31 1.20
C LYS A 126 -5.31 -12.90 1.60
N GLN A 127 -4.29 -13.39 0.89
CA GLN A 127 -2.90 -13.00 1.11
C GLN A 127 -2.67 -11.53 0.74
N VAL A 128 -3.17 -11.09 -0.41
CA VAL A 128 -3.09 -9.68 -0.84
C VAL A 128 -3.72 -8.75 0.18
N PHE A 129 -4.94 -9.03 0.65
CA PHE A 129 -5.62 -8.14 1.61
C PHE A 129 -4.89 -7.99 2.94
N ARG A 130 -4.16 -9.03 3.40
CA ARG A 130 -3.29 -8.90 4.57
C ARG A 130 -2.15 -7.91 4.33
N GLN A 131 -1.56 -7.95 3.14
CA GLN A 131 -0.48 -7.05 2.73
C GLN A 131 -0.96 -5.60 2.53
N LEU A 132 -2.13 -5.42 1.88
CA LEU A 132 -2.76 -4.10 1.72
C LEU A 132 -3.16 -3.46 3.07
N HIS A 133 -3.48 -4.27 4.09
CA HIS A 133 -3.74 -3.75 5.43
C HIS A 133 -2.49 -3.11 6.04
N GLY A 134 -1.30 -3.69 5.81
CA GLY A 134 -0.02 -3.10 6.20
C GLY A 134 0.22 -1.73 5.55
N LEU A 135 -0.03 -1.61 4.24
CA LEU A 135 0.05 -0.32 3.54
C LEU A 135 -0.92 0.71 4.07
N ARG A 136 -2.18 0.31 4.34
CA ARG A 136 -3.18 1.21 4.95
C ARG A 136 -2.71 1.72 6.32
N SER A 137 -2.14 0.84 7.14
CA SER A 137 -1.58 1.21 8.44
C SER A 137 -0.46 2.24 8.27
N LEU A 138 0.50 2.00 7.35
CA LEU A 138 1.58 2.94 7.08
C LEU A 138 1.07 4.31 6.59
N ILE A 139 0.06 4.33 5.71
CA ILE A 139 -0.58 5.59 5.28
C ILE A 139 -1.11 6.37 6.48
N HIS A 140 -1.80 5.71 7.42
CA HIS A 140 -2.30 6.36 8.63
C HIS A 140 -1.18 6.80 9.57
N VAL A 141 -0.07 6.08 9.65
CA VAL A 141 1.12 6.51 10.40
C VAL A 141 1.75 7.77 9.79
N ILE A 142 1.80 7.86 8.46
CA ILE A 142 2.24 9.07 7.74
C ILE A 142 1.31 10.25 8.08
N ASP A 143 -0.02 10.03 8.09
CA ASP A 143 -1.01 11.04 8.49
C ASP A 143 -0.84 11.50 9.95
N MET A 144 -0.58 10.57 10.88
CA MET A 144 -0.27 10.91 12.29
C MET A 144 0.94 11.85 12.40
N HIS A 145 1.97 11.63 11.58
CA HIS A 145 3.14 12.50 11.54
C HIS A 145 2.85 13.90 10.98
N GLN A 146 1.68 14.14 10.39
CA GLN A 146 1.24 15.44 9.86
C GLN A 146 0.37 16.25 10.82
N LEU A 147 -0.14 15.65 11.91
CA LEU A 147 -1.09 16.31 12.81
C LEU A 147 -0.57 17.62 13.40
N THR A 148 0.71 17.67 13.77
CA THR A 148 1.31 18.88 14.36
C THR A 148 1.85 19.85 13.29
N LYS A 149 1.77 19.49 12.01
CA LYS A 149 2.37 20.20 10.86
C LYS A 149 1.27 21.03 10.21
N ASP A 150 0.85 22.05 10.94
CA ASP A 150 -0.22 22.97 10.57
C ASP A 150 0.36 24.36 10.22
N PRO A 151 0.08 24.90 9.02
CA PRO A 151 0.49 26.24 8.64
C PRO A 151 0.08 27.33 9.65
N ALA A 152 -1.05 27.17 10.37
CA ALA A 152 -1.50 28.15 11.37
C ALA A 152 -0.42 28.51 12.40
N ALA A 153 0.48 27.57 12.70
CA ALA A 153 1.61 27.76 13.61
C ALA A 153 2.65 28.78 13.11
N LEU A 154 2.67 29.09 11.82
CA LEU A 154 3.55 30.12 11.24
C LEU A 154 2.94 31.54 11.31
N SER A 155 1.76 31.70 11.91
CA SER A 155 1.13 33.03 12.06
C SER A 155 1.81 33.82 13.18
N ALA A 156 1.97 35.13 13.01
CA ALA A 156 2.46 36.01 14.08
C ALA A 156 1.53 36.03 15.30
N ASP A 157 0.24 35.77 15.10
CA ASP A 157 -0.77 35.73 16.16
C ASP A 157 -0.89 34.34 16.83
N PHE A 158 -0.06 33.38 16.44
CA PHE A 158 -0.10 32.04 17.03
C PHE A 158 0.34 32.08 18.50
N LYS A 159 -0.55 31.67 19.40
CA LYS A 159 -0.32 31.63 20.85
C LYS A 159 -0.18 30.18 21.31
N PRO A 160 1.06 29.65 21.49
CA PRO A 160 1.25 28.31 22.04
C PRO A 160 0.79 28.26 23.51
N THR A 161 0.32 27.10 23.92
CA THR A 161 0.01 26.76 25.32
C THR A 161 1.13 25.91 25.93
N SER A 162 1.14 25.74 27.26
CA SER A 162 2.15 24.94 27.99
C SER A 162 2.27 23.49 27.51
N HIS A 163 1.20 22.92 26.95
CA HIS A 163 1.15 21.55 26.43
C HIS A 163 1.11 21.49 24.90
N SER A 164 1.39 22.60 24.21
CA SER A 164 1.50 22.59 22.75
C SER A 164 2.71 21.74 22.30
N PRO A 165 2.56 20.89 21.29
CA PRO A 165 3.67 20.09 20.79
C PRO A 165 4.75 20.98 20.15
N ALA A 166 5.99 20.49 20.07
CA ALA A 166 7.04 21.14 19.29
C ALA A 166 6.64 21.30 17.81
N ARG A 167 6.88 22.48 17.24
CA ARG A 167 6.47 22.83 15.87
C ARG A 167 7.65 23.32 15.05
N ILE A 168 7.59 23.05 13.74
CA ILE A 168 8.52 23.61 12.77
C ILE A 168 8.08 25.06 12.51
N THR A 169 8.93 26.01 12.88
CA THR A 169 8.67 27.45 12.77
C THR A 169 9.21 28.07 11.49
N ASN A 170 10.05 27.34 10.75
CA ASN A 170 10.52 27.72 9.43
C ASN A 170 9.54 27.23 8.35
N ALA A 171 9.02 28.16 7.55
CA ALA A 171 8.08 27.87 6.46
C ALA A 171 8.65 26.89 5.42
N ALA A 172 9.90 27.08 5.00
CA ALA A 172 10.55 26.24 3.98
C ALA A 172 10.75 24.81 4.48
N ASP A 173 11.14 24.64 5.76
CA ASP A 173 11.30 23.32 6.35
C ASP A 173 9.95 22.63 6.58
N LEU A 174 8.92 23.38 7.00
CA LEU A 174 7.56 22.82 7.15
C LEU A 174 7.01 22.34 5.80
N ALA A 175 7.17 23.14 4.75
CA ALA A 175 6.76 22.77 3.39
C ALA A 175 7.52 21.53 2.92
N ARG A 176 8.85 21.46 3.13
CA ARG A 176 9.65 20.29 2.74
C ARG A 176 9.29 19.02 3.51
N TYR A 177 9.01 19.14 4.80
CA TYR A 177 8.55 18.02 5.62
C TYR A 177 7.23 17.44 5.07
N LEU A 178 6.28 18.32 4.76
CA LEU A 178 4.99 17.97 4.19
C LEU A 178 5.15 17.34 2.79
N ASP A 179 6.04 17.88 1.96
CA ASP A 179 6.37 17.33 0.63
C ASP A 179 6.89 15.89 0.74
N TYR A 180 7.83 15.60 1.64
CA TYR A 180 8.29 14.23 1.89
C TYR A 180 7.17 13.28 2.32
N CYS A 181 6.22 13.73 3.14
CA CYS A 181 5.03 12.93 3.46
C CYS A 181 4.21 12.60 2.21
N SER A 182 4.03 13.55 1.29
CA SER A 182 3.34 13.33 0.02
C SER A 182 4.09 12.34 -0.89
N GLU A 183 5.42 12.44 -0.94
CA GLU A 183 6.26 11.48 -1.68
C GLU A 183 6.12 10.05 -1.13
N MET A 184 6.14 9.87 0.20
CA MET A 184 5.91 8.56 0.84
C MET A 184 4.55 7.97 0.50
N LEU A 185 3.49 8.80 0.48
CA LEU A 185 2.14 8.36 0.08
C LEU A 185 2.10 7.93 -1.40
N SER A 186 2.79 8.67 -2.27
CA SER A 186 2.90 8.34 -3.70
C SER A 186 3.62 7.01 -3.95
N ILE A 187 4.68 6.74 -3.17
CA ILE A 187 5.40 5.46 -3.21
C ILE A 187 4.52 4.33 -2.69
N THR A 188 3.80 4.56 -1.59
CA THR A 188 2.85 3.59 -1.01
C THR A 188 1.80 3.16 -2.04
N GLY A 189 1.22 4.10 -2.80
CA GLY A 189 0.30 3.78 -3.89
C GLY A 189 0.93 2.90 -4.98
N LYS A 190 2.17 3.19 -5.38
CA LYS A 190 2.90 2.38 -6.38
C LYS A 190 3.20 0.96 -5.89
N ILE A 191 3.47 0.78 -4.60
CA ILE A 191 3.65 -0.55 -4.00
C ILE A 191 2.33 -1.32 -4.01
N ALA A 192 1.21 -0.67 -3.69
CA ALA A 192 -0.11 -1.29 -3.78
C ALA A 192 -0.40 -1.79 -5.20
N ALA A 193 -0.08 -0.97 -6.22
CA ALA A 193 -0.27 -1.32 -7.62
C ALA A 193 0.52 -2.56 -8.08
N LEU A 194 1.61 -2.95 -7.39
CA LEU A 194 2.29 -4.22 -7.67
C LEU A 194 1.38 -5.44 -7.46
N PHE A 195 0.44 -5.38 -6.50
CA PHE A 195 -0.48 -6.48 -6.25
C PHE A 195 -1.52 -6.62 -7.36
N ALA A 196 -2.05 -5.52 -7.89
CA ALA A 196 -2.93 -5.53 -9.06
C ALA A 196 -2.21 -6.03 -10.32
N GLN A 197 -0.92 -5.76 -10.46
CA GLN A 197 -0.10 -6.32 -11.55
C GLN A 197 0.15 -7.83 -11.38
N SER A 198 0.31 -8.30 -10.14
CA SER A 198 0.66 -9.70 -9.84
C SER A 198 -0.54 -10.64 -9.85
N VAL A 199 -1.74 -10.13 -9.53
CA VAL A 199 -2.97 -10.92 -9.42
C VAL A 199 -4.08 -10.24 -10.21
N ASN A 200 -4.55 -10.90 -11.27
CA ASN A 200 -5.69 -10.47 -12.08
C ASN A 200 -7.02 -10.88 -11.42
N ASP A 201 -7.42 -10.17 -10.38
CA ASP A 201 -8.66 -10.38 -9.61
C ASP A 201 -9.32 -9.02 -9.36
N ASP A 202 -10.59 -8.86 -9.77
CA ASP A 202 -11.32 -7.59 -9.69
C ASP A 202 -11.37 -7.04 -8.25
N VAL A 203 -11.53 -7.92 -7.26
CA VAL A 203 -11.60 -7.53 -5.85
C VAL A 203 -10.22 -7.07 -5.33
N VAL A 204 -9.13 -7.65 -5.84
CA VAL A 204 -7.77 -7.16 -5.58
C VAL A 204 -7.56 -5.77 -6.18
N ILE A 205 -8.00 -5.56 -7.43
CA ILE A 205 -7.90 -4.27 -8.12
C ILE A 205 -8.66 -3.20 -7.34
N ASP A 206 -9.88 -3.48 -6.88
CA ASP A 206 -10.66 -2.56 -6.04
C ASP A 206 -9.95 -2.24 -4.72
N GLY A 207 -9.40 -3.26 -4.04
CA GLY A 207 -8.64 -3.06 -2.81
C GLY A 207 -7.38 -2.21 -3.00
N VAL A 208 -6.72 -2.30 -4.15
CA VAL A 208 -5.59 -1.44 -4.53
C VAL A 208 -6.06 -0.01 -4.79
N ASN A 209 -7.15 0.16 -5.54
CA ASN A 209 -7.76 1.46 -5.81
C ASN A 209 -8.13 2.20 -4.51
N ASP A 210 -8.62 1.49 -3.49
CA ASP A 210 -8.88 2.08 -2.16
C ASP A 210 -7.62 2.67 -1.51
N ILE A 211 -6.50 1.96 -1.60
CA ILE A 211 -5.22 2.41 -1.06
C ILE A 211 -4.71 3.64 -1.84
N GLU A 212 -4.78 3.60 -3.17
CA GLU A 212 -4.39 4.73 -4.02
C GLU A 212 -5.27 5.96 -3.78
N ASN A 213 -6.58 5.77 -3.65
CA ASN A 213 -7.52 6.84 -3.34
C ASN A 213 -7.25 7.46 -1.97
N LEU A 214 -6.99 6.63 -0.94
CA LEU A 214 -6.63 7.11 0.40
C LEU A 214 -5.34 7.95 0.36
N ALA A 215 -4.28 7.43 -0.28
CA ALA A 215 -3.02 8.13 -0.43
C ALA A 215 -3.16 9.45 -1.21
N SER A 216 -3.91 9.43 -2.31
CA SER A 216 -4.19 10.61 -3.15
C SER A 216 -4.98 11.68 -2.40
N ASN A 217 -5.98 11.28 -1.61
CA ASN A 217 -6.78 12.19 -0.79
C ASN A 217 -5.94 12.88 0.29
N LEU A 218 -5.07 12.13 0.99
CA LEU A 218 -4.17 12.71 1.97
C LEU A 218 -3.12 13.61 1.32
N SER A 219 -2.55 13.20 0.19
CA SER A 219 -1.62 14.02 -0.59
C SER A 219 -2.25 15.36 -1.01
N ARG A 220 -3.52 15.38 -1.44
CA ARG A 220 -4.26 16.63 -1.70
C ARG A 220 -4.34 17.53 -0.47
N LYS A 221 -4.65 16.99 0.71
CA LYS A 221 -4.71 17.77 1.97
C LYS A 221 -3.34 18.34 2.33
N ILE A 222 -2.27 17.58 2.11
CA ILE A 222 -0.90 18.05 2.30
C ILE A 222 -0.60 19.21 1.35
N TRP A 223 -0.95 19.08 0.07
CA TRP A 223 -0.73 20.13 -0.92
C TRP A 223 -1.46 21.42 -0.57
N GLN A 224 -2.69 21.32 -0.07
CA GLN A 224 -3.43 22.48 0.46
C GLN A 224 -2.67 23.17 1.60
N LYS A 225 -2.08 22.41 2.53
CA LYS A 225 -1.23 22.97 3.59
C LYS A 225 -0.01 23.68 3.02
N ILE A 226 0.66 23.08 2.03
CA ILE A 226 1.84 23.68 1.37
C ILE A 226 1.47 25.00 0.68
N THR A 227 0.36 25.05 -0.08
CA THR A 227 -0.11 26.30 -0.71
C THR A 227 -0.38 27.41 0.31
N LEU A 228 -0.91 27.08 1.50
CA LEU A 228 -1.11 28.05 2.58
C LEU A 228 0.19 28.55 3.22
N ILE A 229 1.29 27.80 3.08
CA ILE A 229 2.63 28.21 3.54
C ILE A 229 3.23 29.16 2.49
N ASP A 230 3.21 28.77 1.22
CA ASP A 230 3.80 29.54 0.11
C ASP A 230 3.08 30.88 -0.14
N GLY A 231 1.76 30.93 0.12
CA GLY A 231 0.96 32.15 0.00
C GLY A 231 1.25 33.21 1.08
N ARG A 232 2.10 32.92 2.07
CA ARG A 232 2.49 33.91 3.08
C ARG A 232 3.65 34.74 2.56
N PRO A 233 3.58 36.09 2.65
CA PRO A 233 4.72 36.92 2.32
C PRO A 233 5.89 36.47 3.20
N VAL A 234 7.03 36.16 2.57
CA VAL A 234 8.27 35.81 3.27
C VAL A 234 8.59 36.99 4.18
N GLN A 235 8.35 36.82 5.48
CA GLN A 235 8.78 37.79 6.45
C GLN A 235 10.29 37.68 6.49
N GLN A 236 10.96 38.48 5.64
CA GLN A 236 12.40 38.67 5.68
C GLN A 236 12.74 38.96 7.13
N SER A 237 13.47 38.04 7.76
CA SER A 237 14.06 38.29 9.07
C SER A 237 14.82 39.59 8.95
N ALA A 238 14.36 40.64 9.64
CA ALA A 238 15.05 41.91 9.65
C ALA A 238 16.52 41.63 10.04
N PRO A 239 17.50 42.20 9.33
CA PRO A 239 18.90 42.05 9.73
C PRO A 239 18.99 42.50 11.19
N ALA A 240 19.65 41.67 12.02
CA ALA A 240 19.87 41.99 13.41
C ALA A 240 20.35 43.45 13.51
N PRO A 241 19.82 44.27 14.43
CA PRO A 241 20.34 45.60 14.63
C PRO A 241 21.84 45.47 14.87
N GLY A 242 22.61 45.98 13.90
CA GLY A 242 24.07 45.98 13.99
C GLY A 242 24.47 46.61 15.32
N PRO A 243 25.59 46.16 15.93
CA PRO A 243 26.00 46.67 17.22
C PRO A 243 26.00 48.20 17.16
N ALA A 244 25.17 48.80 18.01
CA ALA A 244 25.10 50.25 18.14
C ALA A 244 26.52 50.77 18.23
N SER A 245 26.93 51.54 17.21
CA SER A 245 28.21 52.22 17.21
C SER A 245 28.20 53.10 18.46
N GLN A 246 28.93 52.65 19.48
CA GLN A 246 29.15 53.42 20.70
C GLN A 246 29.78 54.72 20.23
N ALA A 247 29.01 55.81 20.28
CA ALA A 247 29.51 57.14 20.00
C ALA A 247 30.70 57.40 20.94
N ALA A 248 31.88 57.54 20.34
CA ALA A 248 33.09 57.91 21.07
C ALA A 248 32.87 59.25 21.78
N PRO A 249 33.32 59.42 23.03
CA PRO A 249 33.22 60.70 23.72
C PRO A 249 33.99 61.78 22.95
N LEU A 250 33.36 62.94 22.75
CA LEU A 250 34.00 64.11 22.13
C LEU A 250 35.26 64.52 22.93
N PRO A 251 36.37 64.89 22.27
CA PRO A 251 37.57 65.33 22.96
C PRO A 251 37.34 66.68 23.66
N PRO A 252 38.04 66.94 24.78
CA PRO A 252 37.88 68.18 25.53
C PRO A 252 38.38 69.39 24.72
N ARG A 253 37.58 70.46 24.72
CA ARG A 253 37.94 71.74 24.10
C ARG A 253 39.19 72.32 24.75
N ALA A 254 40.20 72.64 23.94
CA ALA A 254 41.37 73.40 24.37
C ALA A 254 41.00 74.83 24.79
N PRO A 255 41.70 75.42 25.78
CA PRO A 255 41.41 76.77 26.25
C PRO A 255 41.88 77.82 25.24
N ARG A 256 41.04 78.82 24.99
CA ARG A 256 41.37 79.99 24.18
C ARG A 256 42.43 80.84 24.89
N ARG A 257 43.50 81.18 24.18
CA ARG A 257 44.32 82.37 24.40
C ARG A 257 44.07 83.32 23.25
#